data_AF-A0A6M2A2Q5-F1
#
_entry.id   AF-A0A6M2A2Q5-F1
#
_cell.length_a   1.000
_cell.length_b   1.000
_cell.length_c   1.000
_cell.angle_alpha   90.00
_cell.angle_beta   90.00
_cell.angle_gamma   90.00
#
_symmetry.space_group_name_H-M   'P 1'
#
loop_
_entity.id
_entity.type
_entity.pdbx_description
1 polymer ?
#
loop_
_entity_poly.entity_id
_entity_poly.type
_entity_poly.pdbx_seq_one_letter_code
_entity_poly.pdbx_strand_id
1 'polypeptide(L)'
;MKSTSNINSNIFYYTNIYEKIHQGNGFYHGQGKHFHSSLNARVGITLENCKSDDDINSAMGTISVIDCPFLKDLNARNGIQITNSTVRHVKCFMGNVIALNCQVGEIYAQDGMTIHNFTAEKLTVSMGKIEAHNSMLDSIVSSIEARDGISMTNVKAHDVKVTMGEVVANSCTANRISAQSSVSLTESTVNTVILNVENTQATLVLNNSSVEGNVVVKASVNTPHVELVIQGKGVIKGKVIFEGCEGTIQSGDGIVIQA
;
A
#
# COMPACT_ATOMS: atom_id res chain seq x y z
N MET A 1 -36.44 33.55 -18.95
CA MET A 1 -35.60 32.37 -19.25
C MET A 1 -34.18 32.67 -18.76
N LYS A 2 -33.71 31.95 -17.73
CA LYS A 2 -32.32 32.04 -17.27
C LYS A 2 -31.46 31.33 -18.30
N SER A 3 -30.63 32.08 -19.02
CA SER A 3 -29.55 31.56 -19.84
C SER A 3 -28.39 31.20 -18.91
N THR A 4 -28.15 29.91 -18.75
CA THR A 4 -26.93 29.35 -18.16
C THR A 4 -25.81 29.42 -19.19
N SER A 5 -24.79 30.24 -18.97
CA SER A 5 -23.59 30.25 -19.83
C SER A 5 -22.32 29.94 -19.03
N ASN A 6 -21.72 28.81 -19.42
CA ASN A 6 -20.29 28.45 -19.44
C ASN A 6 -19.47 28.60 -18.16
N ILE A 7 -19.21 27.45 -17.52
CA ILE A 7 -18.09 27.24 -16.60
C ILE A 7 -16.81 27.22 -17.45
N ASN A 8 -16.06 28.32 -17.47
CA ASN A 8 -14.73 28.37 -18.05
C ASN A 8 -13.76 27.56 -17.18
N SER A 9 -13.38 26.36 -17.65
CA SER A 9 -12.21 25.64 -17.17
C SER A 9 -10.95 26.32 -17.72
N ASN A 10 -10.42 27.30 -16.99
CA ASN A 10 -9.12 27.88 -17.31
C ASN A 10 -8.02 26.86 -16.97
N ILE A 11 -7.32 26.37 -17.99
CA ILE A 11 -6.07 25.62 -17.85
C ILE A 11 -4.96 26.67 -17.76
N PHE A 12 -4.22 26.69 -16.66
CA PHE A 12 -3.08 27.59 -16.50
C PHE A 12 -1.80 26.81 -16.79
N TYR A 13 -1.12 27.18 -17.89
CA TYR A 13 0.21 26.70 -18.23
C TYR A 13 1.23 27.65 -17.63
N TYR A 14 2.04 27.18 -16.68
CA TYR A 14 3.17 27.95 -16.17
C TYR A 14 4.48 27.23 -16.49
N THR A 15 5.25 27.79 -17.40
CA THR A 15 6.54 27.23 -17.87
C THR A 15 7.74 27.70 -17.05
N ASN A 16 7.56 28.48 -15.98
CA ASN A 16 8.57 28.87 -14.98
C ASN A 16 7.84 29.55 -13.81
N ILE A 17 7.49 28.82 -12.74
CA ILE A 17 6.78 29.42 -11.59
C ILE A 17 7.82 29.98 -10.60
N TYR A 18 8.21 31.24 -10.78
CA TYR A 18 8.91 32.02 -9.76
C TYR A 18 7.95 32.88 -8.90
N GLU A 19 6.64 32.80 -9.16
CA GLU A 19 5.63 33.61 -8.47
C GLU A 19 4.72 32.77 -7.58
N LYS A 20 4.36 33.33 -6.41
CA LYS A 20 3.40 32.78 -5.46
C LYS A 20 2.06 32.54 -6.15
N ILE A 21 1.73 31.27 -6.45
CA ILE A 21 0.40 30.90 -6.92
C ILE A 21 -0.55 30.83 -5.71
N HIS A 22 -1.20 31.96 -5.43
CA HIS A 22 -2.28 32.01 -4.44
C HIS A 22 -3.60 31.61 -5.12
N GLN A 23 -4.02 30.36 -4.89
CA GLN A 23 -5.39 29.82 -5.01
C GLN A 23 -6.17 30.16 -6.30
N GLY A 24 -6.56 29.13 -7.06
CA GLY A 24 -7.44 29.30 -8.21
C GLY A 24 -8.36 28.11 -8.49
N ASN A 25 -9.45 28.40 -9.21
CA ASN A 25 -10.48 27.44 -9.63
C ASN A 25 -10.12 26.68 -10.94
N GLY A 26 -8.84 26.60 -11.32
CA GLY A 26 -8.40 26.07 -12.62
C GLY A 26 -7.44 24.88 -12.52
N PHE A 27 -7.25 24.18 -13.64
CA PHE A 27 -6.28 23.08 -13.75
C PHE A 27 -4.88 23.67 -13.83
N TYR A 28 -3.96 23.13 -13.04
CA TYR A 28 -2.57 23.60 -13.00
C TYR A 28 -1.67 22.63 -13.72
N HIS A 29 -0.93 23.15 -14.71
CA HIS A 29 0.18 22.43 -15.33
C HIS A 29 1.48 23.17 -15.02
N GLY A 30 2.35 22.54 -14.24
CA GLY A 30 3.67 23.07 -13.87
C GLY A 30 4.79 22.29 -14.54
N GLN A 31 5.71 23.00 -15.19
CA GLN A 31 6.98 22.47 -15.71
C GLN A 31 8.15 23.34 -15.21
N GLY A 32 9.24 22.74 -14.69
CA GLY A 32 10.50 23.47 -14.39
C GLY A 32 11.02 23.42 -12.93
N LYS A 33 12.20 24.04 -12.73
CA LYS A 33 13.25 23.61 -11.77
C LYS A 33 12.88 23.49 -10.29
N HIS A 34 12.11 24.42 -9.71
CA HIS A 34 11.88 24.41 -8.25
C HIS A 34 10.73 25.34 -7.83
N PHE A 35 9.84 24.87 -6.97
CA PHE A 35 8.86 25.68 -6.26
C PHE A 35 9.34 25.95 -4.81
N HIS A 36 9.22 27.20 -4.37
CA HIS A 36 9.55 27.68 -3.01
C HIS A 36 8.31 28.12 -2.22
N SER A 37 7.13 27.69 -2.65
CA SER A 37 5.88 27.97 -1.95
C SER A 37 4.86 26.88 -2.22
N SER A 38 3.95 26.64 -1.28
CA SER A 38 2.89 25.65 -1.42
C SER A 38 1.99 25.93 -2.63
N LEU A 39 1.70 24.89 -3.41
CA LEU A 39 0.76 24.95 -4.53
C LEU A 39 -0.61 24.45 -4.07
N ASN A 40 -1.64 25.29 -4.18
CA ASN A 40 -3.00 24.94 -3.75
C ASN A 40 -3.98 25.13 -4.90
N ALA A 41 -4.52 24.02 -5.41
CA ALA A 41 -5.50 24.01 -6.49
C ALA A 41 -6.85 23.47 -6.01
N ARG A 42 -7.94 24.00 -6.56
CA ARG A 42 -9.26 23.40 -6.35
C ARG A 42 -9.48 22.15 -7.19
N VAL A 43 -8.99 22.11 -8.41
CA VAL A 43 -9.14 20.99 -9.35
C VAL A 43 -7.79 20.26 -9.54
N GLY A 44 -7.57 19.59 -10.69
CA GLY A 44 -6.37 18.77 -10.90
C GLY A 44 -5.07 19.55 -11.02
N ILE A 45 -3.97 18.90 -10.64
CA ILE A 45 -2.59 19.39 -10.78
C ILE A 45 -1.80 18.36 -11.57
N THR A 46 -1.07 18.81 -12.59
CA THR A 46 -0.03 18.03 -13.27
C THR A 46 1.31 18.73 -13.08
N LEU A 47 2.30 18.00 -12.57
CA LEU A 47 3.67 18.47 -12.39
C LEU A 47 4.62 17.58 -13.18
N GLU A 48 5.50 18.20 -13.97
CA GLU A 48 6.49 17.47 -14.74
C GLU A 48 7.87 18.11 -14.58
N ASN A 49 8.91 17.31 -14.33
CA ASN A 49 10.29 17.80 -14.19
C ASN A 49 10.45 18.93 -13.17
N CYS A 50 9.75 18.81 -12.04
CA CYS A 50 9.70 19.83 -10.99
C CYS A 50 10.27 19.34 -9.66
N LYS A 51 10.82 20.27 -8.88
CA LYS A 51 11.14 20.07 -7.47
C LYS A 51 10.23 20.92 -6.59
N SER A 52 9.84 20.44 -5.41
CA SER A 52 9.17 21.25 -4.38
C SER A 52 9.63 20.82 -3.01
N ASP A 53 10.05 21.78 -2.19
CA ASP A 53 10.28 21.57 -0.76
C ASP A 53 9.05 21.98 0.08
N ASP A 54 7.93 22.29 -0.58
CA ASP A 54 6.65 22.69 0.01
C ASP A 54 5.48 21.80 -0.46
N ASP A 55 4.35 21.94 0.23
CA ASP A 55 3.14 21.15 0.06
C ASP A 55 2.41 21.44 -1.26
N ILE A 56 1.95 20.38 -1.92
CA ILE A 56 1.13 20.45 -3.13
C ILE A 56 -0.24 19.85 -2.82
N ASN A 57 -1.28 20.68 -2.90
CA ASN A 57 -2.62 20.36 -2.45
C ASN A 57 -3.64 20.48 -3.58
N SER A 58 -4.44 19.44 -3.82
CA SER A 58 -5.61 19.47 -4.68
C SER A 58 -6.89 19.17 -3.89
N ALA A 59 -7.80 20.13 -3.83
CA ALA A 59 -9.02 20.03 -3.01
C ALA A 59 -10.13 19.15 -3.62
N MET A 60 -10.19 19.02 -4.96
CA MET A 60 -11.23 18.27 -5.67
C MET A 60 -10.71 17.52 -6.91
N GLY A 61 -9.42 17.59 -7.21
CA GLY A 61 -8.84 16.97 -8.40
C GLY A 61 -7.82 15.88 -8.08
N THR A 62 -7.34 15.25 -9.14
CA THR A 62 -6.19 14.36 -9.13
C THR A 62 -4.90 15.18 -9.08
N ILE A 63 -3.86 14.62 -8.47
CA ILE A 63 -2.49 15.10 -8.67
C ILE A 63 -1.76 14.08 -9.53
N SER A 64 -1.17 14.51 -10.64
CA SER A 64 -0.30 13.69 -11.49
C SER A 64 1.11 14.27 -11.48
N VAL A 65 2.10 13.44 -11.20
CA VAL A 65 3.51 13.82 -11.08
C VAL A 65 4.37 12.93 -11.96
N ILE A 66 5.20 13.54 -12.79
CA ILE A 66 6.02 12.85 -13.78
C ILE A 66 7.45 13.41 -13.73
N ASP A 67 8.44 12.51 -13.67
CA ASP A 67 9.87 12.85 -13.75
C ASP A 67 10.31 13.96 -12.76
N CYS A 68 9.67 14.01 -11.59
CA CYS A 68 9.96 15.02 -10.57
C CYS A 68 11.05 14.50 -9.61
N PRO A 69 12.24 15.13 -9.58
CA PRO A 69 13.38 14.61 -8.82
C PRO A 69 13.14 14.59 -7.31
N PHE A 70 12.31 15.50 -6.79
CA PHE A 70 11.90 15.52 -5.38
C PHE A 70 10.69 16.42 -5.14
N LEU A 71 9.63 15.87 -4.56
CA LEU A 71 8.52 16.63 -3.99
C LEU A 71 8.38 16.27 -2.51
N LYS A 72 8.13 17.25 -1.66
CA LYS A 72 7.92 17.01 -0.23
C LYS A 72 6.57 16.34 0.00
N ASP A 73 5.47 17.08 -0.06
CA ASP A 73 4.14 16.58 0.32
C ASP A 73 3.15 16.70 -0.84
N LEU A 74 2.46 15.60 -1.16
CA LEU A 74 1.34 15.55 -2.09
C LEU A 74 0.06 15.23 -1.34
N ASN A 75 -0.92 16.14 -1.33
CA ASN A 75 -2.22 15.93 -0.71
C ASN A 75 -3.32 16.13 -1.76
N ALA A 76 -3.97 15.05 -2.17
CA ALA A 76 -5.09 15.12 -3.10
C ALA A 76 -6.36 14.58 -2.46
N ARG A 77 -7.48 15.22 -2.79
CA ARG A 77 -8.78 14.63 -2.49
C ARG A 77 -9.10 13.48 -3.43
N ASN A 78 -8.83 13.57 -4.73
CA ASN A 78 -9.34 12.64 -5.73
C ASN A 78 -8.22 11.97 -6.54
N GLY A 79 -7.50 11.02 -5.94
CA GLY A 79 -6.47 10.22 -6.61
C GLY A 79 -5.11 10.91 -6.78
N ILE A 80 -4.06 10.11 -6.78
CA ILE A 80 -2.68 10.57 -7.02
C ILE A 80 -1.99 9.61 -7.98
N GLN A 81 -1.32 10.14 -8.99
CA GLN A 81 -0.50 9.39 -9.93
C GLN A 81 0.95 9.87 -9.84
N ILE A 82 1.90 8.96 -9.65
CA ILE A 82 3.32 9.28 -9.49
C ILE A 82 4.11 8.39 -10.45
N THR A 83 4.89 8.99 -11.34
CA THR A 83 5.70 8.28 -12.32
C THR A 83 7.13 8.82 -12.29
N ASN A 84 8.12 7.93 -12.17
CA ASN A 84 9.56 8.28 -12.25
C ASN A 84 9.97 9.42 -11.29
N SER A 85 9.39 9.45 -10.09
CA SER A 85 9.51 10.60 -9.19
C SER A 85 9.85 10.19 -7.76
N THR A 86 10.45 11.14 -7.04
CA THR A 86 10.71 11.01 -5.60
C THR A 86 9.73 11.87 -4.82
N VAL A 87 9.01 11.29 -3.87
CA VAL A 87 8.04 12.01 -3.03
C VAL A 87 8.25 11.66 -1.56
N ARG A 88 8.25 12.63 -0.66
CA ARG A 88 8.41 12.31 0.77
C ARG A 88 7.12 11.73 1.35
N HIS A 89 6.00 12.45 1.24
CA HIS A 89 4.71 12.01 1.78
C HIS A 89 3.57 12.18 0.78
N VAL A 90 2.70 11.17 0.72
CA VAL A 90 1.53 11.13 -0.17
C VAL A 90 0.29 10.87 0.68
N LYS A 91 -0.73 11.73 0.55
CA LYS A 91 -2.03 11.57 1.20
C LYS A 91 -3.15 11.70 0.18
N CYS A 92 -3.94 10.63 0.03
CA CYS A 92 -5.07 10.57 -0.87
C CYS A 92 -6.35 10.23 -0.10
N PHE A 93 -7.33 11.15 -0.08
CA PHE A 93 -8.56 10.99 0.72
C PHE A 93 -9.68 10.25 -0.01
N MET A 94 -9.72 10.30 -1.33
CA MET A 94 -10.69 9.59 -2.17
C MET A 94 -9.99 9.21 -3.47
N GLY A 95 -10.37 8.08 -4.06
CA GLY A 95 -9.68 7.52 -5.22
C GLY A 95 -8.36 6.85 -4.86
N ASN A 96 -7.75 6.25 -5.89
CA ASN A 96 -6.57 5.41 -5.75
C ASN A 96 -5.27 6.20 -5.86
N VAL A 97 -4.23 5.69 -5.20
CA VAL A 97 -2.84 6.06 -5.48
C VAL A 97 -2.27 5.06 -6.48
N ILE A 98 -1.73 5.56 -7.59
CA ILE A 98 -1.01 4.76 -8.57
C ILE A 98 0.42 5.29 -8.63
N ALA A 99 1.40 4.44 -8.37
CA ALA A 99 2.78 4.85 -8.30
C ALA A 99 3.68 3.88 -9.09
N LEU A 100 4.50 4.42 -9.99
CA LEU A 100 5.33 3.66 -10.91
C LEU A 100 6.76 4.21 -10.92
N ASN A 101 7.75 3.32 -10.76
CA ASN A 101 9.18 3.66 -10.84
C ASN A 101 9.54 4.81 -9.89
N CYS A 102 9.13 4.71 -8.62
CA CYS A 102 9.15 5.85 -7.70
C CYS A 102 9.91 5.54 -6.41
N GLN A 103 10.38 6.61 -5.75
CA GLN A 103 10.83 6.57 -4.36
C GLN A 103 9.85 7.37 -3.53
N VAL A 104 9.13 6.71 -2.62
CA VAL A 104 8.14 7.38 -1.79
C VAL A 104 8.39 7.09 -0.33
N GLY A 105 8.57 8.09 0.53
CA GLY A 105 8.73 7.84 1.97
C GLY A 105 7.50 7.13 2.53
N GLU A 106 6.38 7.86 2.60
CA GLU A 106 5.13 7.34 3.15
C GLU A 106 3.95 7.59 2.20
N ILE A 107 3.12 6.57 2.01
CA ILE A 107 1.84 6.70 1.29
C ILE A 107 0.69 6.33 2.21
N TYR A 108 -0.24 7.27 2.37
CA TYR A 108 -1.54 7.06 2.96
C TYR A 108 -2.62 7.24 1.88
N ALA A 109 -3.37 6.19 1.60
CA ALA A 109 -4.52 6.23 0.71
C ALA A 109 -5.79 5.78 1.46
N GLN A 110 -6.92 6.40 1.15
CA GLN A 110 -8.18 5.95 1.72
C GLN A 110 -8.68 4.70 1.01
N ASP A 111 -8.83 4.74 -0.32
CA ASP A 111 -9.55 3.71 -1.08
C ASP A 111 -8.64 2.56 -1.52
N GLY A 112 -7.60 2.82 -2.29
CA GLY A 112 -6.74 1.77 -2.83
C GLY A 112 -5.39 2.26 -3.29
N MET A 113 -4.46 1.33 -3.46
CA MET A 113 -3.11 1.63 -3.90
C MET A 113 -2.58 0.54 -4.84
N THR A 114 -2.03 0.97 -5.97
CA THR A 114 -1.26 0.12 -6.86
C THR A 114 0.14 0.73 -7.04
N ILE A 115 1.18 -0.01 -6.68
CA ILE A 115 2.55 0.49 -6.73
C ILE A 115 3.50 -0.52 -7.39
N HIS A 116 4.30 -0.04 -8.34
CA HIS A 116 5.24 -0.85 -9.12
C HIS A 116 6.64 -0.25 -9.11
N ASN A 117 7.66 -1.11 -9.01
CA ASN A 117 9.08 -0.75 -9.12
C ASN A 117 9.41 0.40 -8.17
N PHE A 118 9.38 0.14 -6.86
CA PHE A 118 9.34 1.22 -5.88
C PHE A 118 10.34 1.04 -4.74
N THR A 119 10.72 2.16 -4.12
CA THR A 119 11.24 2.17 -2.74
C THR A 119 10.22 2.87 -1.86
N ALA A 120 9.90 2.29 -0.70
CA ALA A 120 9.05 2.96 0.28
C ALA A 120 9.34 2.57 1.72
N GLU A 121 9.10 3.50 2.65
CA GLU A 121 9.17 3.24 4.08
C GLU A 121 7.85 2.67 4.59
N LYS A 122 6.72 3.31 4.27
CA LYS A 122 5.40 2.89 4.76
C LYS A 122 4.31 3.02 3.70
N LEU A 123 3.50 1.96 3.56
CA LEU A 123 2.31 1.94 2.71
C LEU A 123 1.08 1.69 3.58
N THR A 124 0.05 2.53 3.46
CA THR A 124 -1.18 2.40 4.25
C THR A 124 -2.42 2.68 3.42
N VAL A 125 -3.37 1.74 3.45
CA VAL A 125 -4.71 1.87 2.87
C VAL A 125 -5.77 1.64 3.94
N SER A 126 -6.65 2.62 4.16
CA SER A 126 -7.62 2.57 5.26
C SER A 126 -8.96 1.88 4.94
N MET A 127 -9.35 1.79 3.66
CA MET A 127 -10.66 1.25 3.26
C MET A 127 -10.66 0.22 2.15
N GLY A 128 -9.54 -0.02 1.46
CA GLY A 128 -9.46 -1.07 0.43
C GLY A 128 -8.12 -1.79 0.43
N LYS A 129 -7.62 -2.08 -0.78
CA LYS A 129 -6.51 -3.02 -0.99
C LYS A 129 -5.22 -2.33 -1.42
N ILE A 130 -4.10 -3.01 -1.14
CA ILE A 130 -2.78 -2.67 -1.69
C ILE A 130 -2.36 -3.75 -2.68
N GLU A 131 -1.96 -3.32 -3.87
CA GLU A 131 -1.25 -4.13 -4.86
C GLU A 131 0.17 -3.58 -5.00
N ALA A 132 1.16 -4.32 -4.50
CA ALA A 132 2.56 -3.90 -4.49
C ALA A 132 3.43 -4.88 -5.29
N HIS A 133 4.16 -4.34 -6.27
CA HIS A 133 4.95 -5.14 -7.19
C HIS A 133 6.37 -4.60 -7.28
N ASN A 134 7.35 -5.50 -7.17
CA ASN A 134 8.77 -5.23 -7.38
C ASN A 134 9.27 -4.08 -6.49
N SER A 135 9.51 -4.34 -5.20
CA SER A 135 10.33 -3.42 -4.42
C SER A 135 11.75 -3.40 -5.01
N MET A 136 12.33 -2.21 -5.21
CA MET A 136 13.70 -2.08 -5.75
C MET A 136 14.71 -2.78 -4.83
N LEU A 137 15.89 -3.08 -5.38
CA LEU A 137 16.97 -3.77 -4.66
C LEU A 137 17.25 -3.05 -3.33
N ASP A 138 17.40 -3.84 -2.26
CA ASP A 138 17.65 -3.38 -0.88
C ASP A 138 16.55 -2.54 -0.21
N SER A 139 15.42 -2.30 -0.88
CA SER A 139 14.25 -1.70 -0.24
C SER A 139 13.59 -2.73 0.68
N ILE A 140 13.50 -2.42 1.97
CA ILE A 140 12.65 -3.12 2.92
C ILE A 140 11.57 -2.14 3.35
N VAL A 141 10.31 -2.44 2.97
CA VAL A 141 9.17 -1.65 3.42
C VAL A 141 8.94 -1.93 4.90
N SER A 142 9.02 -0.91 5.75
CA SER A 142 8.92 -1.09 7.19
C SER A 142 7.53 -1.61 7.61
N SER A 143 6.47 -1.08 6.97
CA SER A 143 5.09 -1.48 7.25
C SER A 143 4.22 -1.34 6.01
N ILE A 144 3.43 -2.38 5.72
CA ILE A 144 2.38 -2.39 4.71
C ILE A 144 1.05 -2.73 5.41
N GLU A 145 0.14 -1.77 5.45
CA GLU A 145 -1.13 -1.90 6.18
C GLU A 145 -2.30 -1.67 5.23
N ALA A 146 -3.22 -2.62 5.11
CA ALA A 146 -4.44 -2.44 4.32
C ALA A 146 -5.67 -2.90 5.10
N ARG A 147 -6.82 -2.35 4.71
CA ARG A 147 -8.09 -2.82 5.24
C ARG A 147 -8.50 -4.12 4.60
N ASP A 148 -8.73 -4.17 3.28
CA ASP A 148 -9.49 -5.24 2.61
C ASP A 148 -8.63 -6.32 1.94
N GLY A 149 -7.30 -6.17 1.99
CA GLY A 149 -6.37 -7.16 1.46
C GLY A 149 -5.07 -6.56 0.95
N ILE A 150 -4.05 -7.41 0.88
CA ILE A 150 -2.73 -7.07 0.32
C ILE A 150 -2.35 -8.15 -0.69
N SER A 151 -2.00 -7.73 -1.90
CA SER A 151 -1.34 -8.55 -2.90
C SER A 151 0.08 -8.04 -3.12
N MET A 152 1.07 -8.90 -2.97
CA MET A 152 2.48 -8.56 -3.12
C MET A 152 3.18 -9.52 -4.09
N THR A 153 4.02 -8.98 -4.96
CA THR A 153 4.90 -9.77 -5.83
C THR A 153 6.31 -9.18 -5.83
N ASN A 154 7.32 -9.99 -5.50
CA ASN A 154 8.71 -9.53 -5.39
C ASN A 154 8.89 -8.36 -4.41
N VAL A 155 8.30 -8.47 -3.21
CA VAL A 155 8.36 -7.44 -2.17
C VAL A 155 9.14 -7.94 -0.95
N LYS A 156 10.03 -7.10 -0.43
CA LYS A 156 10.62 -7.27 0.91
C LYS A 156 9.95 -6.32 1.89
N ALA A 157 9.35 -6.87 2.94
CA ALA A 157 8.68 -6.09 3.97
C ALA A 157 9.13 -6.52 5.36
N HIS A 158 9.08 -5.62 6.34
CA HIS A 158 9.26 -5.99 7.73
C HIS A 158 7.93 -6.44 8.33
N ASP A 159 6.91 -5.57 8.33
CA ASP A 159 5.58 -5.91 8.83
C ASP A 159 4.51 -5.73 7.74
N VAL A 160 3.58 -6.68 7.65
CA VAL A 160 2.47 -6.68 6.71
C VAL A 160 1.20 -6.99 7.49
N LYS A 161 0.21 -6.12 7.42
CA LYS A 161 -1.02 -6.23 8.19
C LYS A 161 -2.25 -5.98 7.33
N VAL A 162 -3.17 -6.94 7.37
CA VAL A 162 -4.52 -6.84 6.82
C VAL A 162 -5.52 -6.99 7.95
N THR A 163 -6.43 -6.02 8.07
CA THR A 163 -7.49 -6.07 9.09
C THR A 163 -8.75 -6.80 8.64
N MET A 164 -9.02 -6.79 7.34
CA MET A 164 -10.15 -7.43 6.68
C MET A 164 -9.69 -8.15 5.40
N GLY A 165 -10.03 -9.43 5.26
CA GLY A 165 -9.57 -10.21 4.12
C GLY A 165 -8.14 -10.73 4.23
N GLU A 166 -7.51 -11.00 3.08
CA GLU A 166 -6.35 -11.89 2.98
C GLU A 166 -5.06 -11.20 2.55
N VAL A 167 -3.95 -11.88 2.82
CA VAL A 167 -2.63 -11.56 2.26
C VAL A 167 -2.27 -12.61 1.22
N VAL A 168 -1.96 -12.17 0.00
CA VAL A 168 -1.40 -12.99 -1.06
C VAL A 168 0.01 -12.49 -1.35
N ALA A 169 1.02 -13.32 -1.07
CA ALA A 169 2.42 -12.97 -1.28
C ALA A 169 3.08 -13.95 -2.24
N ASN A 170 3.69 -13.41 -3.30
CA ASN A 170 4.40 -14.18 -4.32
C ASN A 170 5.87 -13.73 -4.42
N SER A 171 6.80 -14.66 -4.26
CA SER A 171 8.24 -14.38 -4.29
C SER A 171 8.65 -13.27 -3.31
N CYS A 172 8.04 -13.26 -2.12
CA CYS A 172 8.20 -12.21 -1.12
C CYS A 172 9.04 -12.67 0.07
N THR A 173 9.62 -11.69 0.77
CA THR A 173 10.19 -11.91 2.11
C THR A 173 9.52 -10.99 3.11
N ALA A 174 9.11 -11.52 4.25
CA ALA A 174 8.53 -10.72 5.33
C ALA A 174 9.03 -11.16 6.71
N ASN A 175 9.28 -10.22 7.62
CA ASN A 175 9.51 -10.60 9.01
C ASN A 175 8.18 -11.03 9.67
N ARG A 176 7.09 -10.30 9.41
CA ARG A 176 5.78 -10.61 9.97
C ARG A 176 4.67 -10.36 8.95
N ILE A 177 3.74 -11.31 8.88
CA ILE A 177 2.46 -11.15 8.16
C ILE A 177 1.33 -11.39 9.16
N SER A 178 0.36 -10.49 9.20
CA SER A 178 -0.85 -10.60 10.00
C SER A 178 -2.06 -10.37 9.11
N ALA A 179 -3.00 -11.32 9.06
CA ALA A 179 -4.21 -11.20 8.26
C ALA A 179 -5.45 -11.62 9.04
N GLN A 180 -6.63 -11.31 8.51
CA GLN A 180 -7.89 -11.85 9.00
C GLN A 180 -8.08 -13.23 8.37
N SER A 181 -7.92 -14.29 9.16
CA SER A 181 -8.21 -15.68 8.82
C SER A 181 -7.47 -16.32 7.63
N SER A 182 -6.86 -15.60 6.69
CA SER A 182 -6.22 -16.21 5.50
C SER A 182 -4.90 -15.55 5.09
N VAL A 183 -3.88 -16.38 4.85
CA VAL A 183 -2.60 -16.00 4.22
C VAL A 183 -2.23 -17.04 3.15
N SER A 184 -1.84 -16.57 1.97
CA SER A 184 -1.35 -17.40 0.87
C SER A 184 0.05 -16.98 0.46
N LEU A 185 0.99 -17.92 0.53
CA LEU A 185 2.40 -17.73 0.24
C LEU A 185 2.80 -18.60 -0.96
N THR A 186 3.36 -17.98 -1.99
CA THR A 186 3.98 -18.66 -3.13
C THR A 186 5.44 -18.23 -3.23
N GLU A 187 6.36 -19.18 -3.27
CA GLU A 187 7.82 -18.94 -3.36
C GLU A 187 8.33 -17.90 -2.34
N SER A 188 7.70 -17.85 -1.17
CA SER A 188 7.91 -16.79 -0.19
C SER A 188 8.50 -17.33 1.11
N THR A 189 9.28 -16.48 1.78
CA THR A 189 9.84 -16.79 3.09
C THR A 189 9.38 -15.76 4.10
N VAL A 190 8.69 -16.22 5.13
CA VAL A 190 8.12 -15.36 6.19
C VAL A 190 8.62 -15.83 7.54
N ASN A 191 9.03 -14.93 8.43
CA ASN A 191 9.44 -15.34 9.77
C ASN A 191 8.23 -15.66 10.67
N THR A 192 7.24 -14.78 10.77
CA THR A 192 6.03 -15.04 11.58
C THR A 192 4.76 -14.79 10.78
N VAL A 193 3.82 -15.76 10.83
CA VAL A 193 2.46 -15.60 10.29
C VAL A 193 1.48 -15.53 11.45
N ILE A 194 0.59 -14.54 11.42
CA ILE A 194 -0.46 -14.35 12.42
C ILE A 194 -1.82 -14.33 11.72
N LEU A 195 -2.69 -15.24 12.15
CA LEU A 195 -4.06 -15.35 11.67
C LEU A 195 -4.99 -14.88 12.78
N ASN A 196 -5.62 -13.73 12.58
CA ASN A 196 -6.63 -13.20 13.50
C ASN A 196 -7.99 -13.74 13.04
N VAL A 197 -8.57 -14.62 13.84
CA VAL A 197 -9.70 -15.45 13.45
C VAL A 197 -10.93 -14.99 14.21
N GLU A 198 -11.90 -14.48 13.47
CA GLU A 198 -13.22 -14.14 14.03
C GLU A 198 -14.16 -15.34 14.01
N ASN A 199 -13.95 -16.26 13.06
CA ASN A 199 -14.73 -17.49 12.90
C ASN A 199 -13.97 -18.72 13.42
N THR A 200 -14.48 -19.91 13.14
CA THR A 200 -13.91 -21.18 13.62
C THR A 200 -12.75 -21.71 12.78
N GLN A 201 -12.37 -21.05 11.68
CA GLN A 201 -11.38 -21.58 10.74
C GLN A 201 -10.41 -20.50 10.28
N ALA A 202 -9.13 -20.87 10.23
CA ALA A 202 -8.05 -20.09 9.62
C ALA A 202 -7.34 -20.92 8.55
N THR A 203 -6.89 -20.26 7.50
CA THR A 203 -6.25 -20.89 6.34
C THR A 203 -4.85 -20.33 6.12
N LEU A 204 -3.89 -21.24 5.98
CA LEU A 204 -2.53 -20.94 5.54
C LEU A 204 -2.23 -21.76 4.30
N VAL A 205 -2.02 -21.10 3.16
CA VAL A 205 -1.59 -21.77 1.92
C VAL A 205 -0.10 -21.55 1.74
N LEU A 206 0.66 -22.63 1.63
CA LEU A 206 2.09 -22.61 1.32
C LEU A 206 2.32 -23.27 -0.04
N ASN A 207 2.97 -22.58 -0.96
CA ASN A 207 3.35 -23.13 -2.25
C ASN A 207 4.85 -22.86 -2.48
N ASN A 208 5.68 -23.88 -2.32
CA ASN A 208 7.14 -23.77 -2.32
C ASN A 208 7.64 -22.65 -1.38
N SER A 209 6.98 -22.50 -0.24
CA SER A 209 7.18 -21.40 0.70
C SER A 209 7.59 -21.92 2.08
N SER A 210 8.20 -21.05 2.88
CA SER A 210 8.59 -21.36 4.25
C SER A 210 8.12 -20.32 5.27
N VAL A 211 7.70 -20.82 6.42
CA VAL A 211 7.56 -20.03 7.65
C VAL A 211 8.74 -20.41 8.56
N GLU A 212 9.69 -19.50 8.72
CA GLU A 212 10.96 -19.76 9.42
C GLU A 212 10.79 -19.76 10.95
N GLY A 213 9.85 -18.97 11.46
CA GLY A 213 9.46 -18.92 12.87
C GLY A 213 8.08 -19.52 13.07
N ASN A 214 7.21 -18.80 13.78
CA ASN A 214 5.94 -19.35 14.25
C ASN A 214 4.76 -19.02 13.35
N VAL A 215 3.77 -19.92 13.36
CA VAL A 215 2.41 -19.63 12.93
C VAL A 215 1.57 -19.43 14.18
N VAL A 216 0.97 -18.25 14.33
CA VAL A 216 0.16 -17.88 15.49
C VAL A 216 -1.29 -17.71 15.05
N VAL A 217 -2.19 -18.44 15.69
CA VAL A 217 -3.64 -18.35 15.50
C VAL A 217 -4.22 -17.65 16.71
N LYS A 218 -4.81 -16.47 16.50
CA LYS A 218 -5.44 -15.66 17.56
C LYS A 218 -6.95 -15.65 17.33
N ALA A 219 -7.70 -16.18 18.27
CA ALA A 219 -9.16 -16.16 18.21
C ALA A 219 -9.74 -14.86 18.77
N SER A 220 -10.91 -14.48 18.26
CA SER A 220 -11.79 -13.53 18.95
C SER A 220 -12.32 -14.16 20.25
N VAL A 221 -12.72 -13.31 21.22
CA VAL A 221 -13.19 -13.72 22.56
C VAL A 221 -14.32 -14.76 22.54
N ASN A 222 -15.07 -14.85 21.43
CA ASN A 222 -16.23 -15.73 21.30
C ASN A 222 -15.96 -17.02 20.50
N THR A 223 -14.69 -17.30 20.16
CA THR A 223 -14.33 -18.46 19.34
C THR A 223 -13.46 -19.44 20.15
N PRO A 224 -14.07 -20.35 20.93
CA PRO A 224 -13.34 -21.20 21.87
C PRO A 224 -12.46 -22.25 21.17
N HIS A 225 -12.82 -22.65 19.95
CA HIS A 225 -12.10 -23.63 19.16
C HIS A 225 -11.86 -23.13 17.74
N VAL A 226 -10.62 -23.22 17.26
CA VAL A 226 -10.22 -22.83 15.90
C VAL A 226 -9.54 -23.98 15.18
N GLU A 227 -10.01 -24.28 13.98
CA GLU A 227 -9.33 -25.17 13.04
C GLU A 227 -8.35 -24.36 12.18
N LEU A 228 -7.08 -24.76 12.18
CA LEU A 228 -6.07 -24.25 11.24
C LEU A 228 -5.94 -25.23 10.08
N VAL A 229 -6.32 -24.80 8.88
CA VAL A 229 -6.15 -25.55 7.64
C VAL A 229 -4.89 -25.08 6.93
N ILE A 230 -3.92 -25.99 6.78
CA ILE A 230 -2.65 -25.73 6.10
C ILE A 230 -2.63 -26.51 4.79
N GLN A 231 -2.53 -25.80 3.66
CA GLN A 231 -2.63 -26.37 2.32
C GLN A 231 -1.38 -26.15 1.48
N GLY A 232 -1.19 -27.02 0.49
CA GLY A 232 -0.12 -26.93 -0.50
C GLY A 232 1.15 -27.65 -0.09
N LYS A 233 2.29 -27.10 -0.49
CA LYS A 233 3.63 -27.66 -0.27
C LYS A 233 4.54 -26.60 0.33
N GLY A 234 5.07 -26.84 1.52
CA GLY A 234 5.90 -25.88 2.22
C GLY A 234 6.40 -26.38 3.56
N VAL A 235 7.18 -25.54 4.23
CA VAL A 235 7.82 -25.88 5.50
C VAL A 235 7.47 -24.84 6.56
N ILE A 236 7.07 -25.30 7.73
CA ILE A 236 6.97 -24.48 8.95
C ILE A 236 8.07 -24.98 9.88
N LYS A 237 9.08 -24.14 10.14
CA LYS A 237 10.25 -24.49 10.96
C LYS A 237 10.08 -24.19 12.44
N GLY A 238 9.14 -23.32 12.80
CA GLY A 238 8.78 -23.07 14.18
C GLY A 238 7.48 -23.76 14.59
N LYS A 239 6.85 -23.23 15.64
CA LYS A 239 5.66 -23.83 16.24
C LYS A 239 4.39 -23.24 15.65
N VAL A 240 3.34 -24.07 15.65
CA VAL A 240 1.96 -23.59 15.53
C VAL A 240 1.43 -23.31 16.93
N ILE A 241 0.99 -22.08 17.18
CA ILE A 241 0.57 -21.59 18.50
C ILE A 241 -0.87 -21.10 18.40
N PHE A 242 -1.75 -21.63 19.25
CA PHE A 242 -3.09 -21.11 19.46
C PHE A 242 -3.10 -20.20 20.69
N GLU A 243 -3.39 -18.92 20.50
CA GLU A 243 -3.43 -17.93 21.57
C GLU A 243 -4.87 -17.56 21.91
N GLY A 244 -5.28 -17.83 23.15
CA GLY A 244 -6.61 -17.49 23.63
C GLY A 244 -7.73 -18.43 23.13
N CYS A 245 -7.38 -19.53 22.48
CA CYS A 245 -8.32 -20.57 22.05
C CYS A 245 -7.69 -21.97 22.10
N GLU A 246 -8.53 -22.99 22.07
CA GLU A 246 -8.13 -24.34 21.68
C GLU A 246 -8.11 -24.42 20.14
N GLY A 247 -7.37 -25.38 19.60
CA GLY A 247 -7.41 -25.58 18.17
C GLY A 247 -6.89 -26.92 17.68
N THR A 248 -7.23 -27.19 16.43
CA THR A 248 -6.83 -28.38 15.68
C THR A 248 -6.10 -27.96 14.41
N ILE A 249 -5.21 -28.83 13.92
CA ILE A 249 -4.45 -28.56 12.70
C ILE A 249 -4.83 -29.63 11.68
N GLN A 250 -5.31 -29.18 10.52
CA GLN A 250 -5.48 -30.01 9.33
C GLN A 250 -4.40 -29.63 8.32
N SER A 251 -3.41 -30.51 8.12
CA SER A 251 -2.33 -30.28 7.15
C SER A 251 -2.48 -31.17 5.92
N GLY A 252 -2.36 -30.60 4.72
CA GLY A 252 -2.32 -31.33 3.46
C GLY A 252 -0.99 -32.07 3.22
N ASP A 253 -1.02 -33.00 2.26
CA ASP A 253 0.15 -33.74 1.81
C ASP A 253 1.23 -32.78 1.27
N GLY A 254 2.45 -32.87 1.80
CA GLY A 254 3.58 -32.02 1.38
C GLY A 254 3.86 -30.81 2.29
N ILE A 255 3.09 -30.64 3.37
CA ILE A 255 3.43 -29.73 4.47
C ILE A 255 4.35 -30.44 5.46
N VAL A 256 5.46 -29.79 5.79
CA VAL A 256 6.40 -30.27 6.82
C VAL A 256 6.39 -29.28 7.99
N ILE A 257 6.01 -29.74 9.18
CA ILE A 257 6.11 -28.98 10.42
C ILE A 257 7.27 -29.55 11.24
N GLN A 258 8.35 -28.79 11.35
CA GLN A 258 9.55 -29.16 12.11
C GLN A 258 9.43 -28.55 13.51
N ALA A 259 8.77 -29.25 14.43
CA ALA A 259 8.56 -28.77 15.81
C ALA A 259 9.72 -29.13 16.75
#